data_AF-A0A3L7AIQ7-F1
#
_entry.id   AF-A0A3L7AIQ7-F1
#
_cell.length_a   1.000
_cell.length_b   1.000
_cell.length_c   1.000
_cell.angle_alpha   90.00
_cell.angle_beta   90.00
_cell.angle_gamma   90.00
#
_symmetry.space_group_name_H-M   'P 1'
#
loop_
_entity.id
_entity.type
_entity.pdbx_description
1 polymer ?
#
loop_
_entity_poly.entity_id
_entity_poly.type
_entity_poly.pdbx_seq_one_letter_code
_entity_poly.pdbx_strand_id
1 'polypeptide(L)'
;MTEQKHLWEVEHPYYCNEGNYYAPGNDQPNAEYKTFSAFLAGEGDADMDMNLLFRFDWSEDDGMAFNGDPYYRNGKLLLFWMGQRKGLYRWTEIEVCRADEPAVIEFLRPRLAHLLRLWEPLTPTPEAPNAED
;
A
#
# COMPACT_ATOMS: atom_id res chain seq x y z
N MET A 1 0.85 -19.16 -18.22
CA MET A 1 0.26 -17.88 -17.81
C MET A 1 0.14 -17.95 -16.31
N THR A 2 0.96 -17.22 -15.57
CA THR A 2 0.75 -17.05 -14.13
C THR A 2 -0.53 -16.24 -13.96
N GLU A 3 -1.53 -16.80 -13.28
CA GLU A 3 -2.71 -16.03 -12.89
C GLU A 3 -2.24 -14.81 -12.08
N GLN A 4 -2.74 -13.64 -12.47
CA GLN A 4 -2.48 -12.41 -11.72
C GLN A 4 -3.24 -12.50 -10.41
N LYS A 5 -2.50 -12.60 -9.30
CA LYS A 5 -3.07 -12.61 -7.96
C LYS A 5 -3.72 -11.27 -7.66
N HIS A 6 -4.82 -11.32 -6.92
CA HIS A 6 -5.40 -10.14 -6.30
C HIS A 6 -4.50 -9.64 -5.16
N LEU A 7 -4.58 -8.35 -4.84
CA LEU A 7 -3.74 -7.73 -3.81
C LEU A 7 -3.96 -8.36 -2.42
N TRP A 8 -5.19 -8.78 -2.11
CA TRP A 8 -5.53 -9.47 -0.86
C TRP A 8 -5.08 -10.94 -0.81
N GLU A 9 -4.52 -11.49 -1.90
CA GLU A 9 -3.98 -12.85 -1.96
C GLU A 9 -2.45 -12.89 -1.84
N VAL A 10 -1.80 -11.73 -1.74
CA VAL A 10 -0.34 -11.62 -1.73
C VAL A 10 0.21 -11.67 -0.31
N GLU A 11 0.85 -12.78 0.04
CA GLU A 11 1.65 -12.88 1.25
C GLU A 11 3.06 -12.27 1.02
N HIS A 12 3.36 -11.20 1.74
CA HIS A 12 4.66 -10.55 1.68
C HIS A 12 5.68 -11.28 2.57
N PRO A 13 6.98 -11.32 2.19
CA PRO A 13 8.01 -11.91 3.04
C PRO A 13 8.10 -11.18 4.40
N TYR A 14 7.81 -11.92 5.47
CA TYR A 14 7.81 -11.45 6.88
C TYR A 14 6.76 -10.36 7.17
N TYR A 15 6.29 -10.26 8.42
CA TYR A 15 5.32 -9.23 8.82
C TYR A 15 6.02 -7.86 9.00
N CYS A 16 5.31 -6.75 8.79
CA CYS A 16 5.78 -5.41 9.11
C CYS A 16 5.00 -4.87 10.31
N ASN A 17 5.71 -4.47 11.36
CA ASN A 17 5.10 -4.08 12.64
C ASN A 17 4.66 -2.61 12.61
N GLU A 18 3.41 -2.32 12.94
CA GLU A 18 2.85 -0.97 13.08
C GLU A 18 3.53 -0.15 14.21
N GLY A 19 4.17 -0.82 15.17
CA GLY A 19 4.88 -0.18 16.28
C GLY A 19 6.18 0.49 15.86
N ASN A 20 6.28 1.79 16.11
CA ASN A 20 7.53 2.52 16.16
C ASN A 20 8.11 2.49 17.57
N TYR A 21 9.29 1.88 17.74
CA TYR A 21 9.98 1.77 19.04
C TYR A 21 10.27 3.14 19.69
N TYR A 22 10.46 4.17 18.89
CA TYR A 22 10.78 5.52 19.36
C TYR A 22 9.55 6.41 19.63
N ALA A 23 8.34 5.89 19.40
CA ALA A 23 7.10 6.64 19.58
C ALA A 23 6.08 5.79 20.37
N PRO A 24 5.98 5.94 21.70
CA PRO A 24 5.14 5.07 22.51
C PRO A 24 3.66 5.46 22.46
N GLY A 25 2.77 4.46 22.59
CA GLY A 25 1.33 4.68 22.81
C GLY A 25 0.68 5.55 21.73
N ASN A 26 0.12 6.69 22.14
CA ASN A 26 -0.59 7.60 21.25
C ASN A 26 0.33 8.48 20.39
N ASP A 27 1.65 8.43 20.63
CA ASP A 27 2.63 9.15 19.79
C ASP A 27 2.99 8.38 18.52
N GLN A 28 2.46 7.14 18.37
CA GLN A 28 2.65 6.34 17.16
C GLN A 28 2.22 7.17 15.94
N PRO A 29 3.12 7.38 14.97
CA PRO A 29 2.79 8.15 13.78
C PRO A 29 1.92 7.28 12.85
N ASN A 30 0.61 7.32 13.07
CA ASN A 30 -0.37 6.57 12.31
C ASN A 30 -1.50 7.47 11.78
N ALA A 31 -2.26 6.93 10.84
CA ALA A 31 -3.50 7.53 10.35
C ALA A 31 -4.50 6.42 9.99
N GLU A 32 -5.78 6.70 10.12
CA GLU A 32 -6.86 5.75 9.86
C GLU A 32 -7.91 6.37 8.93
N TYR A 33 -8.39 5.60 7.94
CA TYR A 33 -9.41 6.03 7.00
C TYR A 33 -10.50 4.96 6.82
N LYS A 34 -11.77 5.40 6.76
CA LYS A 34 -12.93 4.51 6.57
C LYS A 34 -13.18 4.07 5.13
N THR A 35 -12.57 4.76 4.16
CA THR A 35 -12.66 4.39 2.75
C THR A 35 -11.37 4.76 2.04
N PHE A 36 -11.05 4.03 0.95
CA PHE A 36 -9.94 4.37 0.09
C PHE A 36 -10.10 5.76 -0.55
N SER A 37 -11.32 6.17 -0.87
CA SER A 37 -11.61 7.52 -1.39
C SER A 37 -11.31 8.64 -0.38
N ALA A 38 -11.58 8.42 0.91
CA ALA A 38 -11.26 9.39 1.97
C ALA A 38 -9.74 9.50 2.16
N PHE A 39 -9.03 8.38 2.07
CA PHE A 39 -7.57 8.36 2.04
C PHE A 39 -7.01 9.15 0.85
N LEU A 40 -7.49 8.89 -0.37
CA LEU A 40 -7.03 9.61 -1.56
C LEU A 40 -7.28 11.12 -1.48
N ALA A 41 -8.40 11.54 -0.88
CA ALA A 41 -8.69 12.96 -0.68
C ALA A 41 -7.73 13.65 0.30
N GLY A 42 -7.10 12.91 1.22
CA GLY A 42 -6.18 13.46 2.22
C GLY A 42 -4.71 13.29 1.89
N GLU A 43 -4.32 12.15 1.31
CA GLU A 43 -2.91 11.73 1.11
C GLU A 43 -2.63 11.29 -0.34
N GLY A 44 -3.63 11.33 -1.23
CA GLY A 44 -3.53 10.80 -2.60
C GLY A 44 -2.41 11.44 -3.42
N ASP A 45 -2.22 12.74 -3.22
CA ASP A 45 -1.24 13.60 -3.87
C ASP A 45 0.00 13.89 -3.00
N ALA A 46 0.17 13.16 -1.88
CA ALA A 46 1.33 13.31 -1.02
C ALA A 46 2.63 13.15 -1.80
N ASP A 47 3.56 14.07 -1.56
CA ASP A 47 4.88 14.09 -2.19
C ASP A 47 5.63 12.78 -1.92
N MET A 48 6.03 12.09 -3.00
CA MET A 48 6.64 10.75 -2.95
C MET A 48 8.07 10.77 -2.39
N ASP A 49 8.82 11.87 -2.56
CA ASP A 49 10.16 12.02 -1.98
C ASP A 49 10.09 12.30 -0.48
N MET A 50 8.99 12.91 -0.01
CA MET A 50 8.77 13.14 1.42
C MET A 50 8.06 11.96 2.11
N ASN A 51 7.30 11.17 1.37
CA ASN A 51 6.47 10.07 1.87
C ASN A 51 6.73 8.81 1.06
N LEU A 52 7.90 8.20 1.26
CA LEU A 52 8.27 6.98 0.57
C LEU A 52 7.40 5.81 1.05
N LEU A 53 6.47 5.36 0.21
CA LEU A 53 5.74 4.12 0.42
C LEU A 53 6.67 2.94 0.09
N PHE A 54 7.03 2.15 1.09
CA PHE A 54 7.94 1.03 0.89
C PHE A 54 7.26 -0.34 0.96
N ARG A 55 6.03 -0.41 1.48
CA ARG A 55 5.25 -1.65 1.60
C ARG A 55 3.75 -1.34 1.70
N PHE A 56 2.95 -2.27 1.20
CA PHE A 56 1.53 -2.38 1.54
C PHE A 56 1.27 -3.80 2.06
N ASP A 57 0.21 -3.97 2.86
CA ASP A 57 -0.36 -5.27 3.19
C ASP A 57 -1.89 -5.16 3.11
N TRP A 58 -2.55 -6.09 2.41
CA TRP A 58 -4.02 -6.16 2.38
C TRP A 58 -4.47 -7.47 3.03
N SER A 59 -5.20 -7.38 4.13
CA SER A 59 -5.80 -8.53 4.82
C SER A 59 -7.33 -8.49 4.79
N GLU A 60 -7.96 -9.66 4.69
CA GLU A 60 -9.42 -9.85 4.76
C GLU A 60 -9.76 -10.81 5.91
N ASP A 61 -9.38 -10.49 7.16
CA ASP A 61 -9.65 -11.44 8.26
C ASP A 61 -9.68 -10.84 9.69
N ASP A 62 -10.16 -9.61 9.86
CA ASP A 62 -10.41 -9.04 11.20
C ASP A 62 -11.86 -9.27 11.66
N GLY A 63 -12.30 -10.53 11.62
CA GLY A 63 -13.59 -10.97 12.18
C GLY A 63 -14.82 -10.83 11.28
N MET A 64 -14.65 -10.48 10.00
CA MET A 64 -15.73 -10.42 9.02
C MET A 64 -15.39 -11.23 7.75
N ALA A 65 -15.98 -12.41 7.62
CA ALA A 65 -15.81 -13.22 6.41
C ALA A 65 -16.43 -12.52 5.18
N PHE A 66 -15.76 -12.62 4.03
CA PHE A 66 -16.30 -12.16 2.75
C PHE A 66 -17.66 -12.81 2.48
N ASN A 67 -18.67 -12.02 2.15
CA ASN A 67 -20.05 -12.49 1.98
C ASN A 67 -20.46 -12.72 0.51
N GLY A 68 -19.53 -12.53 -0.44
CA GLY A 68 -19.80 -12.63 -1.87
C GLY A 68 -20.01 -11.29 -2.59
N ASP A 69 -20.20 -10.19 -1.86
CA ASP A 69 -20.36 -8.84 -2.42
C ASP A 69 -19.00 -8.12 -2.48
N PRO A 70 -18.46 -7.78 -3.67
CA PRO A 70 -17.20 -7.05 -3.81
C PRO A 70 -17.17 -5.68 -3.13
N TYR A 71 -18.33 -5.09 -2.80
CA TYR A 71 -18.44 -3.83 -2.08
C TYR A 71 -18.52 -4.00 -0.56
N TYR A 72 -18.56 -5.23 -0.06
CA TYR A 72 -18.51 -5.52 1.36
C TYR A 72 -17.12 -5.16 1.91
N ARG A 73 -17.08 -4.22 2.85
CA ARG A 73 -15.83 -3.76 3.49
C ARG A 73 -15.40 -4.73 4.60
N ASN A 74 -14.78 -5.82 4.19
CA ASN A 74 -14.15 -6.79 5.10
C ASN A 74 -12.63 -6.76 5.08
N GLY A 75 -12.03 -5.86 4.29
CA GLY A 75 -10.60 -5.75 4.14
C GLY A 75 -9.98 -4.58 4.91
N LYS A 76 -8.73 -4.74 5.31
CA LYS A 76 -7.85 -3.67 5.78
C LYS A 76 -6.64 -3.58 4.88
N LEU A 77 -6.35 -2.36 4.42
CA LEU A 77 -5.12 -2.03 3.70
C LEU A 77 -4.21 -1.24 4.63
N LEU A 78 -3.06 -1.82 4.95
CA LEU A 78 -1.96 -1.14 5.62
C LEU A 78 -0.98 -0.60 4.59
N LEU A 79 -0.63 0.67 4.73
CA LEU A 79 0.41 1.34 3.94
C LEU A 79 1.53 1.77 4.87
N PHE A 80 2.77 1.39 4.55
CA PHE A 80 3.94 1.65 5.39
C PHE A 80 4.90 2.63 4.71
N TRP A 81 5.23 3.69 5.44
CA TRP A 81 5.93 4.84 4.92
C TRP A 81 7.24 5.09 5.64
N MET A 82 8.19 5.65 4.91
CA MET A 82 9.39 6.25 5.45
C MET A 82 9.43 7.73 5.09
N GLY A 83 9.29 8.60 6.09
CA GLY A 83 9.57 10.03 5.98
C GLY A 83 11.08 10.26 5.95
N GLN A 84 11.68 10.13 4.76
CA GLN A 84 13.12 9.98 4.57
C GLN A 84 13.95 11.11 5.20
N ARG A 85 13.48 12.37 5.14
CA ARG A 85 14.19 13.53 5.71
C ARG A 85 14.38 13.45 7.23
N LYS A 86 13.50 12.74 7.93
CA LYS A 86 13.49 12.67 9.41
C LYS A 86 13.70 11.25 9.94
N GLY A 87 13.85 10.25 9.08
CA GLY A 87 13.82 8.84 9.48
C GLY A 87 12.49 8.47 10.15
N LEU A 88 11.39 9.09 9.71
CA LEU A 88 10.08 8.90 10.33
C LEU A 88 9.42 7.65 9.75
N TYR A 89 9.43 6.56 10.49
CA TYR A 89 8.56 5.42 10.20
C TYR A 89 7.12 5.76 10.59
N ARG A 90 6.17 5.66 9.65
CA ARG A 90 4.73 5.84 9.88
C ARG A 90 3.93 4.81 9.10
N TRP A 91 2.68 4.56 9.49
CA TRP A 91 1.77 3.67 8.78
C TRP A 91 0.37 4.28 8.64
N THR A 92 -0.43 3.71 7.75
CA THR A 92 -1.82 4.12 7.54
C THR A 92 -2.69 2.89 7.39
N GLU A 93 -3.77 2.81 8.16
CA GLU A 93 -4.81 1.78 8.00
C GLU A 93 -6.01 2.35 7.25
N ILE A 94 -6.50 1.59 6.28
CA ILE A 94 -7.63 1.97 5.45
C ILE A 94 -8.61 0.80 5.38
N GLU A 95 -9.86 1.02 5.74
CA GLU A 95 -10.93 0.05 5.48
C GLU A 95 -11.17 -0.03 3.97
N VAL A 96 -11.09 -1.23 3.40
CA VAL A 96 -11.20 -1.49 1.95
C VAL A 96 -12.18 -2.63 1.66
N CYS A 97 -12.68 -2.65 0.43
CA CYS A 97 -13.42 -3.78 -0.15
C CYS A 97 -12.75 -4.19 -1.48
N ARG A 98 -13.07 -5.36 -2.01
CA ARG A 98 -12.47 -5.86 -3.26
C ARG A 98 -12.70 -4.91 -4.44
N ALA A 99 -13.82 -4.19 -4.47
CA ALA A 99 -14.10 -3.18 -5.48
C ALA A 99 -13.13 -1.98 -5.46
N ASP A 100 -12.41 -1.75 -4.35
CA ASP A 100 -11.39 -0.68 -4.25
C ASP A 100 -10.07 -1.08 -4.96
N GLU A 101 -9.83 -2.36 -5.27
CA GLU A 101 -8.55 -2.86 -5.78
C GLU A 101 -8.03 -2.12 -7.03
N PRO A 102 -8.82 -1.83 -8.07
CA PRO A 102 -8.33 -1.09 -9.22
C PRO A 102 -7.74 0.28 -8.84
N ALA A 103 -8.39 1.00 -7.92
CA ALA A 103 -7.91 2.30 -7.43
C ALA A 103 -6.66 2.14 -6.56
N VAL A 104 -6.59 1.08 -5.75
CA VAL A 104 -5.38 0.75 -4.96
C VAL A 104 -4.20 0.48 -5.90
N ILE A 105 -4.39 -0.33 -6.95
CA ILE A 105 -3.37 -0.60 -7.96
C ILE A 105 -2.91 0.68 -8.64
N GLU A 106 -3.84 1.55 -9.06
CA GLU A 106 -3.53 2.84 -9.67
C GLU A 106 -2.67 3.72 -8.75
N PHE A 107 -2.98 3.72 -7.46
CA PHE A 107 -2.23 4.46 -6.44
C PHE A 107 -0.82 3.89 -6.18
N LEU A 108 -0.70 2.56 -6.08
CA LEU A 108 0.53 1.86 -5.74
C LEU A 108 1.56 1.84 -6.87
N ARG A 109 1.12 1.71 -8.13
CA ARG A 109 2.02 1.62 -9.31
C ARG A 109 3.06 2.74 -9.40
N PRO A 110 2.69 4.03 -9.39
CA PRO A 110 3.69 5.11 -9.47
C PRO A 110 4.62 5.13 -8.25
N ARG A 111 4.13 4.70 -7.07
CA ARG A 111 4.92 4.63 -5.84
C ARG A 111 5.92 3.48 -5.84
N LEU A 112 5.54 2.32 -6.38
CA LEU A 112 6.45 1.22 -6.66
C LEU A 112 7.54 1.65 -7.65
N ALA A 113 7.16 2.32 -8.74
CA ALA A 113 8.14 2.85 -9.70
C ALA A 113 9.10 3.83 -9.03
N HIS A 114 8.61 4.71 -8.14
CA HIS A 114 9.45 5.59 -7.35
C HIS A 114 10.39 4.83 -6.40
N LEU A 115 9.89 3.84 -5.65
CA LEU A 115 10.70 3.00 -4.76
C LEU A 115 11.82 2.27 -5.49
N LEU A 116 11.52 1.69 -6.66
CA LEU A 116 12.52 0.98 -7.47
C LEU A 116 13.59 1.93 -8.02
N ARG A 117 13.23 3.15 -8.43
CA ARG A 117 14.22 4.14 -8.91
C ARG A 117 15.31 4.48 -7.89
N LEU A 118 15.03 4.35 -6.59
CA LEU A 118 16.04 4.56 -5.54
C LEU A 118 17.22 3.58 -5.63
N TRP A 119 17.03 2.46 -6.31
CA TRP A 119 18.00 1.38 -6.47
C TRP A 119 18.63 1.35 -7.87
N GLU A 120 18.36 2.33 -8.73
CA GLU A 120 19.03 2.42 -10.03
C GLU A 120 20.57 2.48 -9.87
N PRO A 121 21.33 1.77 -10.73
CA PRO A 121 20.91 1.03 -11.93
C PRO A 121 20.62 -0.46 -11.69
N LEU A 122 20.40 -0.90 -10.45
CA LEU A 122 20.27 -2.32 -10.11
C LEU A 122 18.87 -2.88 -10.35
N THR A 123 17.87 -2.02 -10.53
CA THR A 123 16.48 -2.44 -10.77
C THR A 123 16.21 -2.73 -12.25
N PRO A 124 15.34 -3.71 -12.55
CA PRO A 124 14.93 -3.99 -13.92
C PRO A 124 14.37 -2.73 -14.59
N THR A 125 14.84 -2.43 -15.80
CA THR A 125 14.17 -1.46 -16.66
C THR A 125 12.84 -2.09 -17.12
N PRO A 126 11.71 -1.37 -17.08
CA PRO A 126 10.47 -1.88 -17.67
C PRO A 126 10.74 -2.26 -19.13
N GLU A 127 10.50 -3.52 -19.51
CA GLU A 127 10.60 -3.93 -20.90
C GLU A 127 9.66 -3.06 -21.73
N ALA A 128 10.15 -2.46 -22.81
CA ALA A 128 9.30 -1.74 -23.75
C ALA A 128 8.23 -2.72 -24.25
N PRO A 129 6.94 -2.32 -24.34
CA PRO A 129 5.92 -3.20 -24.89
C PRO A 129 6.37 -3.60 -26.29
N ASN A 130 6.45 -4.92 -26.54
CA ASN A 130 6.77 -5.45 -27.85
C ASN A 130 5.82 -4.78 -28.85
N ALA A 131 6.38 -4.02 -29.80
CA ALA A 131 5.62 -3.57 -30.95
C ALA A 131 5.14 -4.82 -31.66
N GLU A 132 3.84 -5.10 -31.61
CA GLU A 132 3.23 -6.14 -32.41
C GLU A 132 3.37 -5.70 -33.89
N ASP A 133 4.13 -6.48 -34.67
CA ASP A 133 4.19 -6.42 -36.13
C ASP A 133 2.94 -7.07 -36.76
#